data_AF-A0A2D7MSP0-F1
#
_entry.id   AF-A0A2D7MSP0-F1
#
_cell.length_a   1.000
_cell.length_b   1.000
_cell.length_c   1.000
_cell.angle_alpha   90.00
_cell.angle_beta   90.00
_cell.angle_gamma   90.00
#
_symmetry.space_group_name_H-M   'P 1'
#
loop_
_entity.id
_entity.type
_entity.pdbx_description
1 polymer ?
#
loop_
_entity_poly.entity_id
_entity_poly.type
_entity_poly.pdbx_seq_one_letter_code
_entity_poly.pdbx_strand_id
1 'polypeptide(L)'
;MIKDELKEWVSAHREELDDKELPMGHEMRFIAKLNAEKKSKIKWKFVAAAASIALVFSLNTLVNSNSYKNSSEYQEFTTTATHYENLIERKIEAVLNTSTSEQILNDHLQKLDQLDQEYEMLREELLASPNAKRIIDAIIYNFNTRISLL
;
A
#
# COMPACT_ATOMS: atom_id res chain seq x y z
N MET A 1 -32.18 -41.87 19.98
CA MET A 1 -31.62 -43.23 20.08
C MET A 1 -30.51 -43.31 21.13
N ILE A 2 -29.28 -42.81 20.92
CA ILE A 2 -28.19 -42.90 21.95
C ILE A 2 -28.56 -42.21 23.28
N LYS A 3 -29.30 -41.09 23.23
CA LYS A 3 -29.78 -40.40 24.44
C LYS A 3 -30.81 -41.21 25.24
N ASP A 4 -31.55 -42.10 24.57
CA ASP A 4 -32.64 -42.86 25.16
C ASP A 4 -32.09 -44.11 25.87
N GLU A 5 -31.13 -44.80 25.25
CA GLU A 5 -30.39 -45.93 25.84
C GLU A 5 -29.60 -45.52 27.10
N LEU A 6 -28.91 -44.37 27.06
CA LEU A 6 -28.21 -43.85 28.24
C LEU A 6 -29.18 -43.53 29.38
N LYS A 7 -30.35 -42.99 29.04
CA LYS A 7 -31.37 -42.62 30.04
C LYS A 7 -31.98 -43.86 30.69
N GLU A 8 -32.23 -44.91 29.91
CA GLU A 8 -32.71 -46.20 30.43
C GLU A 8 -31.65 -46.86 31.33
N TRP A 9 -30.39 -46.86 30.91
CA TRP A 9 -29.29 -47.42 31.70
C TRP A 9 -29.10 -46.68 33.04
N VAL A 10 -29.06 -45.35 33.04
CA VAL A 10 -28.93 -44.54 34.27
C VAL A 10 -30.13 -44.75 35.19
N SER A 11 -31.33 -44.91 34.63
CA SER A 11 -32.53 -45.16 35.43
C SER A 11 -32.51 -46.55 36.08
N ALA A 12 -32.00 -47.56 35.37
CA ALA A 12 -31.87 -48.92 35.87
C ALA A 12 -30.82 -49.06 36.99
N HIS A 13 -29.81 -48.19 37.03
CA HIS A 13 -28.71 -48.26 38.01
C HIS A 13 -28.76 -47.11 39.04
N ARG A 14 -29.91 -46.46 39.20
CA ARG A 14 -29.99 -45.21 39.98
C ARG A 14 -29.66 -45.39 41.46
N GLU A 15 -29.99 -46.54 42.06
CA GLU A 15 -29.64 -46.86 43.45
C GLU A 15 -28.13 -46.98 43.68
N GLU A 16 -27.37 -47.46 42.67
CA GLU A 16 -25.91 -47.56 42.74
C GLU A 16 -25.22 -46.20 42.48
N LEU A 17 -25.88 -45.32 41.73
CA LEU A 17 -25.35 -44.01 41.36
C LEU A 17 -25.60 -42.92 42.40
N ASP A 18 -26.72 -43.01 43.14
CA ASP A 18 -27.10 -42.07 44.19
C ASP A 18 -26.72 -42.60 45.59
N ASP A 19 -25.58 -43.29 45.70
CA ASP A 19 -25.07 -43.90 46.94
C ASP A 19 -24.55 -42.87 47.98
N LYS A 20 -24.37 -41.61 47.55
CA LYS A 20 -23.79 -40.53 48.35
C LYS A 20 -24.53 -39.22 48.20
N GLU A 21 -24.90 -38.64 49.33
CA GLU A 21 -25.40 -37.27 49.37
C GLU A 21 -24.27 -36.26 49.09
N LEU A 22 -24.62 -35.18 48.39
CA LEU A 22 -23.71 -34.08 48.16
C LEU A 22 -23.39 -33.37 49.50
N PRO A 23 -22.14 -32.91 49.70
CA PRO A 23 -21.80 -32.15 50.89
C PRO A 23 -22.63 -30.86 50.96
N MET A 24 -22.99 -30.48 52.19
CA MET A 24 -23.80 -29.29 52.45
C MET A 24 -23.21 -28.05 51.75
N GLY A 25 -24.05 -27.32 51.02
CA GLY A 25 -23.65 -26.11 50.27
C GLY A 25 -23.05 -26.36 48.89
N HIS A 26 -22.97 -27.62 48.41
CA HIS A 26 -22.51 -27.95 47.06
C HIS A 26 -23.33 -27.22 45.96
N GLU A 27 -24.66 -27.30 46.04
CA GLU A 27 -25.55 -26.64 45.08
C GLU A 27 -25.35 -25.12 45.06
N MET A 28 -25.23 -24.49 46.23
CA MET A 28 -24.97 -23.06 46.34
C MET A 28 -23.64 -22.68 45.67
N ARG A 29 -22.58 -23.47 45.87
CA ARG A 29 -21.29 -23.27 45.19
C ARG A 29 -21.38 -23.49 43.69
N PHE A 30 -22.18 -24.46 43.25
CA PHE A 30 -22.40 -24.75 41.84
C PHE A 30 -23.10 -23.59 41.15
N ILE A 31 -24.22 -23.10 41.72
CA ILE A 31 -24.96 -21.94 41.21
C ILE A 31 -24.09 -20.68 41.23
N ALA A 32 -23.31 -20.45 42.30
CA ALA A 32 -22.38 -19.33 42.37
C ALA A 32 -21.31 -19.38 41.26
N LYS A 33 -20.81 -20.58 40.92
CA LYS A 33 -19.83 -20.77 39.84
C LYS A 33 -20.45 -20.73 38.45
N LEU A 34 -21.71 -21.17 38.31
CA LEU A 34 -22.47 -21.13 37.06
C LEU A 34 -22.79 -19.68 36.66
N ASN A 35 -23.19 -18.87 37.64
CA ASN A 35 -23.52 -17.47 37.45
C ASN A 35 -22.30 -16.53 37.49
N ALA A 36 -21.12 -17.06 37.82
CA ALA A 36 -19.88 -16.30 37.75
C ALA A 36 -19.49 -16.11 36.28
N GLU A 37 -19.75 -14.93 35.73
CA GLU A 37 -19.18 -14.53 34.45
C GLU A 37 -17.66 -14.59 34.51
N LYS A 38 -17.04 -15.46 33.71
CA LYS A 38 -15.60 -15.41 33.47
C LYS A 38 -15.29 -14.13 32.69
N LYS A 39 -15.09 -13.03 33.40
CA LYS A 39 -14.55 -11.80 32.83
C LYS A 39 -13.11 -12.08 32.40
N SER A 40 -12.94 -12.49 31.14
CA SER A 40 -11.65 -12.53 30.49
C SER A 40 -11.06 -11.12 30.58
N LYS A 41 -10.01 -10.97 31.40
CA LYS A 41 -9.31 -9.70 31.51
C LYS A 41 -8.50 -9.55 30.23
N ILE A 42 -9.00 -8.74 29.30
CA ILE A 42 -8.22 -8.27 28.17
C ILE A 42 -6.91 -7.70 28.72
N LYS A 43 -5.79 -8.25 28.28
CA LYS A 43 -4.49 -7.79 28.72
C LYS A 43 -4.13 -6.54 27.92
N TRP A 44 -4.69 -5.39 28.33
CA TRP A 44 -4.51 -4.08 27.69
C TRP A 44 -3.06 -3.71 27.39
N LYS A 45 -2.09 -4.24 28.16
CA LYS A 45 -0.65 -4.08 27.89
C LYS A 45 -0.22 -4.61 26.51
N PHE A 46 -0.76 -5.76 26.07
CA PHE A 46 -0.44 -6.34 24.76
C PHE A 46 -1.16 -5.59 23.63
N VAL A 47 -2.38 -5.12 23.89
CA VAL A 47 -3.14 -4.30 22.94
C VAL A 47 -2.42 -2.96 22.72
N ALA A 48 -1.99 -2.30 23.80
CA ALA A 48 -1.23 -1.06 23.73
C ALA A 48 0.11 -1.23 23.01
N ALA A 49 0.83 -2.34 23.27
CA ALA A 49 2.07 -2.65 22.56
C ALA A 49 1.84 -2.84 21.05
N ALA A 50 0.84 -3.63 20.65
CA ALA A 50 0.50 -3.83 19.24
C ALA A 50 0.08 -2.52 18.55
N ALA A 51 -0.72 -1.68 19.22
CA ALA A 51 -1.13 -0.39 18.71
C ALA A 51 0.07 0.56 18.51
N SER A 52 1.04 0.56 19.44
CA SER A 52 2.25 1.37 19.31
C SER A 52 3.11 0.96 18.12
N ILE A 53 3.27 -0.35 17.89
CA ILE A 53 4.00 -0.89 16.75
C ILE A 53 3.30 -0.53 15.44
N ALA A 54 1.98 -0.72 15.36
CA ALA A 54 1.19 -0.35 14.19
C ALA A 54 1.26 1.15 13.89
N LEU A 55 1.25 2.00 14.93
CA LEU A 55 1.42 3.44 14.78
C LEU A 55 2.79 3.79 14.19
N VAL A 56 3.88 3.22 14.71
CA VAL A 56 5.24 3.46 14.20
C VAL A 56 5.35 3.05 12.73
N PHE A 57 4.82 1.89 12.35
CA PHE A 57 4.80 1.46 10.94
C PHE A 57 3.95 2.39 10.07
N SER A 58 2.77 2.80 10.54
CA SER A 58 1.88 3.71 9.80
C SER A 58 2.51 5.10 9.62
N LEU A 59 3.16 5.63 10.65
CA LEU A 59 3.92 6.89 10.60
C LEU A 59 5.11 6.79 9.64
N ASN A 60 5.82 5.66 9.64
CA ASN A 60 6.94 5.44 8.71
C ASN A 60 6.48 5.48 7.24
N THR A 61 5.33 4.88 6.92
CA THR A 61 4.77 4.95 5.56
C THR A 61 4.38 6.36 5.13
N LEU A 62 3.91 7.19 6.06
CA LEU A 62 3.50 8.58 5.77
C LEU A 62 4.70 9.53 5.64
N VAL A 63 5.76 9.32 6.42
CA VAL A 63 6.96 10.19 6.38
C VAL A 63 7.82 9.89 5.16
N ASN A 64 7.84 8.63 4.68
CA ASN A 64 8.69 8.24 3.56
C ASN A 64 8.10 8.51 2.16
N SER A 65 6.86 9.03 2.08
CA SER A 65 6.22 9.33 0.79
C SER A 65 6.73 10.61 0.11
N ASN A 66 7.59 11.40 0.78
CA ASN A 66 8.11 12.68 0.25
C ASN A 66 9.65 12.74 0.15
N SER A 67 10.36 11.63 0.34
CA SER A 67 11.83 11.62 0.40
C SER A 67 12.51 11.84 -0.96
N TYR A 68 11.83 11.55 -2.08
CA TYR A 68 12.46 11.57 -3.41
C TYR A 68 12.84 12.98 -3.87
N LYS A 69 12.00 14.00 -3.61
CA LYS A 69 12.24 15.38 -4.06
C LYS A 69 13.50 16.03 -3.46
N ASN A 70 13.98 15.52 -2.33
CA ASN A 70 15.19 16.01 -1.64
C ASN A 70 16.40 15.08 -1.82
N SER A 71 16.30 14.07 -2.68
CA SER A 71 17.41 13.17 -2.98
C SER A 71 18.42 13.83 -3.93
N SER A 72 19.70 13.46 -3.80
CA SER A 72 20.76 13.86 -4.74
C SER A 72 20.42 13.48 -6.18
N GLU A 73 19.78 12.33 -6.35
CA GLU A 73 19.36 11.74 -7.61
C GLU A 73 18.28 12.59 -8.29
N TYR A 74 17.34 13.15 -7.53
CA TYR A 74 16.34 14.09 -8.07
C TYR A 74 17.00 15.41 -8.51
N GLN A 75 17.99 15.90 -7.76
CA GLN A 75 18.73 17.11 -8.14
C GLN A 75 19.57 16.90 -9.42
N GLU A 76 20.19 15.73 -9.56
CA GLU A 76 20.93 15.34 -10.77
C GLU A 76 19.99 15.17 -11.97
N PHE A 77 18.82 14.53 -11.75
CA PHE A 77 17.77 14.41 -12.75
C PHE A 77 17.28 15.77 -13.25
N THR A 78 16.91 16.69 -12.35
CA THR A 78 16.42 18.03 -12.72
C THR A 78 17.45 18.81 -13.53
N THR A 79 18.73 18.76 -13.13
CA THR A 79 19.82 19.40 -13.89
C THR A 79 19.94 18.83 -15.30
N THR A 80 19.83 17.51 -15.43
CA THR A 80 19.90 16.81 -16.71
C THR A 80 18.67 17.09 -17.58
N ALA A 81 17.47 17.09 -17.00
CA ALA A 81 16.22 17.42 -17.69
C ALA A 81 16.29 18.84 -18.29
N THR A 82 16.72 19.83 -17.51
CA THR A 82 16.92 21.21 -18.00
C THR A 82 17.93 21.27 -19.14
N HIS A 83 19.03 20.51 -19.08
CA HIS A 83 19.99 20.47 -20.20
C HIS A 83 19.34 19.95 -21.50
N TYR A 84 18.54 18.89 -21.41
CA TYR A 84 17.87 18.32 -22.58
C TYR A 84 16.74 19.19 -23.13
N GLU A 85 15.96 19.85 -22.26
CA GLU A 85 14.95 20.85 -22.68
C GLU A 85 15.60 21.95 -23.52
N ASN A 86 16.69 22.55 -23.02
CA ASN A 86 17.43 23.58 -23.75
C ASN A 86 18.07 23.06 -25.06
N LEU A 87 18.48 21.79 -25.10
CA LEU A 87 19.02 21.18 -26.32
C LEU A 87 17.93 21.00 -27.38
N ILE A 88 16.76 20.51 -26.97
CA ILE A 88 15.61 20.28 -27.85
C ILE A 88 15.09 21.60 -28.39
N GLU A 89 14.95 22.63 -27.55
CA GLU A 89 14.53 23.97 -27.97
C GLU A 89 15.43 24.53 -29.08
N ARG A 90 16.75 24.52 -28.87
CA ARG A 90 17.73 24.97 -29.87
C ARG A 90 17.66 24.15 -31.17
N LYS A 91 17.43 22.84 -31.08
CA LYS A 91 17.26 21.98 -32.25
C LYS A 91 15.97 22.30 -33.01
N ILE A 92 14.86 22.54 -32.32
CA ILE A 92 13.59 22.98 -32.93
C ILE A 92 13.80 24.28 -33.69
N GLU A 93 14.43 25.28 -33.07
CA GLU A 93 14.74 26.56 -33.74
C GLU A 93 15.61 26.36 -34.99
N ALA A 94 16.63 25.52 -34.93
CA ALA A 94 17.50 25.23 -36.08
C ALA A 94 16.71 24.58 -37.23
N VAL A 95 15.82 23.63 -36.93
CA VAL A 95 14.98 22.96 -37.93
C VAL A 95 13.98 23.95 -38.55
N LEU A 96 13.33 24.79 -37.74
CA LEU A 96 12.40 25.82 -38.23
C LEU A 96 13.07 26.81 -39.20
N ASN A 97 14.33 27.16 -38.96
CA ASN A 97 15.08 28.10 -39.78
C ASN A 97 15.68 27.50 -41.07
N THR A 98 15.77 26.18 -41.19
CA THR A 98 16.46 25.50 -42.30
C THR A 98 15.54 24.65 -43.19
N SER A 99 14.33 24.35 -42.74
CA SER A 99 13.43 23.42 -43.42
C SER A 99 12.80 24.02 -44.69
N THR A 100 12.87 23.27 -45.80
CA THR A 100 12.36 23.69 -47.12
C THR A 100 10.98 23.10 -47.46
N SER A 101 10.48 22.14 -46.66
CA SER A 101 9.20 21.44 -46.89
C SER A 101 8.26 21.63 -45.70
N GLU A 102 7.20 22.42 -45.89
CA GLU A 102 6.26 22.76 -44.81
C GLU A 102 5.42 21.58 -44.31
N GLN A 103 5.04 20.64 -45.18
CA GLN A 103 4.23 19.49 -44.78
C GLN A 103 4.97 18.52 -43.85
N ILE A 104 6.21 18.16 -44.20
CA ILE A 104 7.04 17.26 -43.38
C ILE A 104 7.37 17.93 -42.04
N LEU A 105 7.64 19.24 -42.08
CA LEU A 105 7.88 20.03 -40.88
C LEU A 105 6.66 20.02 -39.95
N ASN A 106 5.45 20.22 -40.48
CA ASN A 106 4.23 20.26 -39.69
C ASN A 106 3.92 18.92 -39.00
N ASP A 107 4.08 17.80 -39.71
CA ASP A 107 3.87 16.46 -39.14
C ASP A 107 4.88 16.15 -38.01
N HIS A 108 6.14 16.56 -38.18
CA HIS A 108 7.17 16.41 -37.14
C HIS A 108 6.89 17.29 -35.92
N LEU A 109 6.47 18.55 -36.13
CA LEU A 109 6.11 19.46 -35.04
C LEU A 109 4.91 18.95 -34.24
N GLN A 110 3.89 18.39 -34.89
CA GLN A 110 2.75 17.78 -34.19
C GLN A 110 3.20 16.59 -33.31
N LYS A 111 4.13 15.77 -33.80
CA LYS A 111 4.66 14.64 -33.02
C LYS A 111 5.54 15.10 -31.86
N LEU A 112 6.27 16.20 -32.01
CA LEU A 112 7.04 16.82 -30.94
C LEU A 112 6.13 17.37 -29.84
N ASP A 113 5.00 17.99 -30.20
CA ASP A 113 3.99 18.48 -29.23
C ASP A 113 3.39 17.33 -28.41
N GLN A 114 3.07 16.19 -29.05
CA GLN A 114 2.60 14.99 -28.34
C GLN A 114 3.63 14.47 -27.33
N LEU A 115 4.91 14.44 -27.72
CA LEU A 115 5.99 14.01 -26.83
C LEU A 115 6.20 15.02 -25.68
N ASP A 116 6.00 16.31 -25.92
CA ASP A 116 6.09 17.33 -24.87
C ASP A 116 4.98 17.15 -23.81
N GLN A 117 3.75 16.89 -24.26
CA GLN A 117 2.63 16.56 -23.36
C GLN A 117 2.87 15.28 -22.57
N GLU A 118 3.44 14.24 -23.19
CA GLU A 118 3.83 13.01 -22.49
C GLU A 118 4.90 13.28 -21.43
N TYR A 119 5.88 14.13 -21.73
CA TYR A 119 6.91 14.54 -20.78
C TYR A 119 6.31 15.23 -19.54
N GLU A 120 5.38 16.17 -19.73
CA GLU A 120 4.71 16.86 -18.62
C GLU A 120 3.97 15.87 -17.71
N MET A 121 3.24 14.91 -18.28
CA MET A 121 2.56 13.86 -17.52
C MET A 121 3.55 12.99 -16.73
N LEU A 122 4.66 12.58 -17.36
CA LEU A 122 5.69 11.79 -16.69
C LEU A 122 6.35 12.56 -15.54
N ARG A 123 6.54 13.89 -15.70
CA ARG A 123 7.11 14.73 -14.65
C ARG A 123 6.17 14.84 -13.44
N GLU A 124 4.86 14.94 -13.66
CA GLU A 124 3.87 14.89 -12.58
C GLU A 124 3.83 13.52 -11.90
N GLU A 125 3.84 12.43 -12.67
CA GLU A 125 3.88 11.06 -12.14
C GLU A 125 5.13 10.83 -11.28
N LEU A 126 6.28 11.36 -11.69
CA LEU A 126 7.55 11.23 -10.97
C LEU A 126 7.48 11.81 -9.54
N LEU A 127 6.74 12.90 -9.36
CA LEU A 127 6.57 13.56 -8.06
C LEU A 127 5.63 12.79 -7.12
N ALA A 128 4.71 12.01 -7.68
CA ALA A 128 3.67 11.29 -6.94
C ALA A 128 3.98 9.81 -6.71
N SER A 129 5.01 9.27 -7.37
CA SER A 129 5.21 7.82 -7.47
C SER A 129 6.38 7.29 -6.64
N PRO A 130 6.21 6.14 -5.95
CA PRO A 130 7.32 5.42 -5.36
C PRO A 130 8.24 4.75 -6.39
N ASN A 131 7.84 4.68 -7.66
CA ASN A 131 8.58 4.01 -8.75
C ASN A 131 9.37 4.98 -9.63
N ALA A 132 10.12 5.89 -9.00
CA ALA A 132 10.83 6.98 -9.69
C ALA A 132 11.74 6.51 -10.83
N LYS A 133 12.47 5.40 -10.66
CA LYS A 133 13.40 4.89 -11.69
C LYS A 133 12.72 4.62 -13.03
N ARG A 134 11.57 3.93 -13.02
CA ARG A 134 10.85 3.57 -14.26
C ARG A 134 10.38 4.83 -14.99
N ILE A 135 9.96 5.83 -14.24
CA ILE A 135 9.46 7.10 -14.80
C ILE A 135 10.63 7.89 -15.39
N ILE A 136 11.79 7.93 -14.72
CA ILE A 136 13.01 8.53 -15.29
C ILE A 136 13.41 7.83 -16.60
N ASP A 137 13.39 6.50 -16.64
CA ASP A 137 13.70 5.74 -17.86
C ASP A 137 12.75 6.13 -19.02
N ALA A 138 11.47 6.36 -18.73
CA ALA A 138 10.48 6.84 -19.70
C ALA A 138 10.74 8.30 -20.14
N ILE A 139 11.11 9.19 -19.23
CA ILE A 139 11.48 10.58 -19.54
C ILE A 139 12.71 10.61 -20.46
N ILE A 140 13.74 9.80 -20.16
CA ILE A 140 14.93 9.67 -21.01
C ILE A 140 14.55 9.17 -22.41
N TYR A 141 13.66 8.17 -22.50
CA TYR A 141 13.16 7.67 -23.78
C TYR A 141 12.43 8.77 -24.58
N ASN A 142 11.59 9.56 -23.92
CA ASN A 142 10.89 10.68 -24.54
C ASN A 142 11.87 11.73 -25.10
N PHE A 143 12.88 12.14 -24.32
CA PHE A 143 13.92 13.06 -24.80
C PHE A 143 14.66 12.50 -26.02
N ASN A 144 15.12 11.25 -25.97
CA ASN A 144 15.80 10.61 -27.09
C ASN A 144 14.91 10.57 -28.34
N THR A 145 13.61 10.32 -28.17
CA THR A 145 12.65 10.30 -29.27
C THR A 145 12.51 11.68 -29.89
N ARG A 146 12.33 12.74 -29.08
CA ARG A 146 12.27 14.14 -29.57
C ARG A 146 13.54 14.52 -30.32
N ILE A 147 14.71 14.18 -29.77
CA ILE A 147 16.01 14.44 -30.39
C ILE A 147 16.17 13.69 -31.71
N SER A 148 15.60 12.49 -31.85
CA SER A 148 15.67 11.70 -33.09
C SER A 148 14.76 12.22 -34.21
N LEU A 149 13.73 12.99 -33.87
CA LEU A 149 12.83 13.65 -34.82
C LEU A 149 13.40 14.97 -35.37
N LEU A 150 14.47 15.48 -34.75
CA LEU A 150 15.12 16.78 -35.00
C LEU A 150 16.53 16.63 -35.59
#